data_AF-A0A2J7QCN7-F1
#
_entry.id   AF-A0A2J7QCN7-F1
#
_cell.length_a   1.000
_cell.length_b   1.000
_cell.length_c   1.000
_cell.angle_alpha   90.00
_cell.angle_beta   90.00
_cell.angle_gamma   90.00
#
_symmetry.space_group_name_H-M   'P 1'
#
loop_
_entity.id
_entity.type
_entity.pdbx_description
1 polymer ?
#
loop_
_entity_poly.entity_id
_entity_poly.type
_entity_poly.pdbx_seq_one_letter_code
_entity_poly.pdbx_strand_id
1 'polypeptide(L)'
;MATLLLQPLRLSNVDENVAREIDDVLLKDSEKEEFLRRIFFKARGKAKEELNEQLADFQQKRTAGLGTIFGPPEAQLDESIHDKNKEMKIVENILIPKMEGYLEDIERDIVDARRFTTAAALGTVMGKVFGLRSPHSNSLLDRCPTFVSKDKSLKAKLIGKTRKVTVRGHHFVAHQYYTVTYCNHCQLIIWGIGPQGYQCSDCALNIHRHCVRVVEENCPGPLTKKEKGNDRISKLMEKIRPEREARRKPSSHNFTQSMYCVHVNCN
;
A
#
# COMPACT_ATOMS: atom_id res chain seq x y z
N MET A 1 -1.26 3.09 -3.01
CA MET A 1 0.20 3.06 -3.24
C MET A 1 0.74 4.47 -3.09
N ALA A 2 0.52 5.09 -1.94
CA ALA A 2 0.56 6.53 -1.75
C ALA A 2 0.84 6.79 -0.27
N THR A 3 2.11 6.60 0.10
CA THR A 3 2.84 7.01 1.33
C THR A 3 4.04 6.09 1.56
N LEU A 4 4.87 5.83 0.52
CA LEU A 4 6.18 5.17 0.70
C LEU A 4 7.14 5.95 1.64
N LEU A 5 6.73 7.13 2.11
CA LEU A 5 7.56 8.07 2.87
C LEU A 5 7.10 8.23 4.34
N LEU A 6 5.98 7.61 4.71
CA LEU A 6 5.50 7.49 6.09
C LEU A 6 5.41 6.02 6.55
N GLN A 7 6.14 5.12 5.87
CA GLN A 7 6.03 3.68 6.01
C GLN A 7 7.24 3.04 6.70
N PRO A 8 7.13 1.79 7.21
CA PRO A 8 8.17 1.11 7.99
C PRO A 8 9.50 0.90 7.27
N LEU A 9 9.52 1.12 5.94
CA LEU A 9 10.68 1.07 5.06
C LEU A 9 10.93 2.43 4.39
N ARG A 10 10.89 3.51 5.18
CA ARG A 10 11.19 4.86 4.70
C ARG A 10 12.62 4.93 4.14
N LEU A 11 12.76 5.54 2.97
CA LEU A 11 14.06 5.91 2.40
C LEU A 11 14.55 7.18 3.10
N SER A 12 15.73 7.11 3.71
CA SER A 12 16.32 8.21 4.49
C SER A 12 16.71 9.40 3.60
N ASN A 13 17.07 9.13 2.35
CA ASN A 13 17.53 10.12 1.38
C ASN A 13 16.42 10.70 0.50
N VAL A 14 15.15 10.37 0.77
CA VAL A 14 14.00 11.03 0.15
C VAL A 14 13.44 12.07 1.11
N ASP A 15 13.58 13.34 0.73
CA ASP A 15 13.12 14.46 1.52
C ASP A 15 11.59 14.65 1.49
N GLU A 16 11.10 15.51 2.38
CA GLU A 16 9.67 15.82 2.47
C GLU A 16 9.11 16.56 1.26
N ASN A 17 9.95 17.25 0.47
CA ASN A 17 9.48 17.94 -0.73
C ASN A 17 9.07 16.91 -1.78
N VAL A 18 9.90 15.89 -2.02
CA VAL A 18 9.57 14.77 -2.91
C VAL A 18 8.32 14.04 -2.43
N ALA A 19 8.15 13.91 -1.10
CA ALA A 19 6.94 13.33 -0.52
C ALA A 19 5.68 14.13 -0.85
N ARG A 20 5.73 15.44 -0.60
CA ARG A 20 4.61 16.35 -0.83
C ARG A 20 4.21 16.40 -2.31
N GLU A 21 5.17 16.40 -3.23
CA GLU A 21 4.88 16.34 -4.67
C GLU A 21 4.13 15.07 -5.06
N ILE A 22 4.51 13.92 -4.50
CA ILE A 22 3.82 12.64 -4.74
C ILE A 22 2.39 12.73 -4.22
N ASP A 23 2.19 13.20 -2.99
CA ASP A 23 0.86 13.32 -2.39
C ASP A 23 -0.04 14.29 -3.17
N ASP A 24 0.51 15.41 -3.64
CA ASP A 24 -0.21 16.40 -4.45
C ASP A 24 -0.75 15.79 -5.76
N VAL A 25 0.09 15.03 -6.48
CA VAL A 25 -0.31 14.38 -7.74
C VAL A 25 -1.37 13.30 -7.47
N LEU A 26 -1.26 12.57 -6.37
CA LEU A 26 -2.24 11.55 -5.98
C LEU A 26 -3.59 12.14 -5.55
N LEU A 27 -3.61 13.36 -5.05
CA LEU A 27 -4.84 14.04 -4.63
C LEU A 27 -5.54 14.75 -5.80
N LYS A 28 -4.77 15.36 -6.71
CA LYS A 28 -5.31 16.26 -7.74
C LYS A 28 -5.43 15.60 -9.11
N ASP A 29 -4.56 14.65 -9.42
CA ASP A 29 -4.37 14.12 -10.77
C ASP A 29 -4.43 12.58 -10.83
N SER A 30 -5.08 11.93 -9.86
CA SER A 30 -5.14 10.46 -9.76
C SER A 30 -5.78 9.76 -10.95
N GLU A 31 -6.56 10.46 -11.76
CA GLU A 31 -7.21 9.89 -12.95
C GLU A 31 -6.32 9.95 -14.20
N LYS A 32 -5.22 10.72 -14.16
CA LYS A 32 -4.33 10.95 -15.29
C LYS A 32 -3.17 9.97 -15.25
N GLU A 33 -3.27 8.91 -16.04
CA GLU A 33 -2.29 7.82 -16.07
C GLU A 33 -0.85 8.29 -16.34
N GLU A 34 -0.68 9.32 -17.17
CA GLU A 34 0.65 9.89 -17.49
C GLU A 34 1.40 10.37 -16.25
N PHE A 35 0.70 11.01 -15.31
CA PHE A 35 1.30 11.51 -14.08
C PHE A 35 1.61 10.36 -13.11
N LEU A 36 0.68 9.41 -12.98
CA LEU A 36 0.88 8.22 -12.15
C LEU A 36 2.09 7.38 -12.59
N ARG A 37 2.38 7.33 -13.90
CA ARG A 37 3.56 6.60 -14.41
C ARG A 37 4.88 7.23 -13.98
N ARG A 38 4.93 8.56 -13.79
CA ARG A 38 6.17 9.31 -13.50
C ARG A 38 6.30 9.73 -12.04
N ILE A 39 5.22 9.63 -11.27
CA ILE A 39 5.14 10.16 -9.90
C ILE A 39 6.27 9.68 -8.97
N PHE A 40 6.73 8.43 -9.14
CA PHE A 40 7.78 7.86 -8.31
C PHE A 40 9.20 8.03 -8.87
N PHE A 41 9.41 8.74 -9.97
CA PHE A 41 10.72 8.80 -10.63
C PHE A 41 11.78 9.45 -9.74
N LYS A 42 11.47 10.59 -9.10
CA LYS A 42 12.39 11.27 -8.18
C LYS A 42 12.78 10.37 -7.00
N ALA A 43 11.77 9.79 -6.32
CA ALA A 43 11.99 8.88 -5.20
C ALA A 43 12.79 7.61 -5.60
N ARG A 44 12.52 7.04 -6.79
CA ARG A 44 13.30 5.90 -7.32
C ARG A 44 14.74 6.29 -7.64
N GLY A 45 14.98 7.51 -8.12
CA GLY A 45 16.33 8.03 -8.34
C GLY A 45 17.13 8.03 -7.04
N LYS A 46 16.54 8.55 -5.97
CA LYS A 46 17.14 8.52 -4.62
C LYS A 46 17.35 7.10 -4.10
N ALA A 47 16.36 6.22 -4.22
CA ALA A 47 16.54 4.81 -3.85
C ALA A 47 17.72 4.17 -4.60
N LYS A 48 17.90 4.49 -5.89
CA LYS A 48 19.00 3.97 -6.70
C LYS A 48 20.37 4.48 -6.24
N GLU A 49 20.48 5.75 -5.84
CA GLU A 49 21.71 6.32 -5.28
C GLU A 49 22.17 5.50 -4.06
N GLU A 50 21.28 5.28 -3.09
CA GLU A 50 21.58 4.50 -1.88
C GLU A 50 21.90 3.03 -2.19
N LEU A 51 21.16 2.40 -3.12
CA LEU A 51 21.43 1.02 -3.54
C LEU A 51 22.82 0.87 -4.20
N ASN A 52 23.26 1.87 -4.96
CA ASN A 52 24.59 1.84 -5.58
C ASN A 52 25.70 1.92 -4.52
N GLU A 53 25.53 2.74 -3.49
CA GLU A 53 26.48 2.83 -2.38
C GLU A 53 26.55 1.50 -1.60
N GLN A 54 25.39 0.91 -1.28
CA GLN A 54 25.32 -0.39 -0.61
C GLN A 54 25.94 -1.50 -1.47
N LEU A 55 25.75 -1.45 -2.80
CA LEU A 55 26.35 -2.41 -3.71
C LEU A 55 27.88 -2.30 -3.76
N ALA A 56 28.42 -1.08 -3.72
CA ALA A 56 29.86 -0.85 -3.69
C ALA A 56 30.49 -1.39 -2.40
N ASP A 57 29.89 -1.11 -1.24
CA ASP A 57 30.33 -1.66 0.07
C ASP A 57 30.25 -3.20 0.08
N PHE A 58 29.17 -3.77 -0.48
CA PHE A 58 29.01 -5.20 -0.62
C PHE A 58 30.13 -5.84 -1.47
N GLN A 59 30.44 -5.26 -2.63
CA GLN A 59 31.51 -5.72 -3.51
C GLN A 59 32.87 -5.64 -2.82
N GLN A 60 33.16 -4.54 -2.11
CA GLN A 60 34.40 -4.39 -1.35
C GLN A 60 34.56 -5.49 -0.30
N LYS A 61 33.50 -5.81 0.46
CA LYS A 61 33.51 -6.90 1.45
C LYS A 61 33.75 -8.26 0.81
N ARG A 62 33.23 -8.50 -0.41
CA ARG A 62 33.50 -9.74 -1.15
C ARG A 62 34.99 -9.86 -1.51
N THR A 63 35.59 -8.80 -2.05
CA THR A 63 37.03 -8.78 -2.41
C THR A 63 37.93 -8.91 -1.18
N ALA A 64 37.49 -8.46 0.00
CA ALA A 64 38.21 -8.63 1.26
C ALA A 64 38.13 -10.06 1.86
N GLY A 65 37.56 -11.03 1.14
CA GLY A 65 37.46 -12.42 1.58
C GLY A 65 36.25 -12.74 2.48
N LEU A 66 35.34 -11.79 2.69
CA LEU A 66 34.10 -11.99 3.45
C LEU A 66 32.93 -12.44 2.55
N GLY A 67 33.20 -12.79 1.29
CA GLY A 67 32.16 -13.04 0.29
C GLY A 67 31.27 -14.27 0.56
N THR A 68 31.81 -15.30 1.22
CA THR A 68 31.07 -16.54 1.55
C THR A 68 30.04 -16.36 2.66
N ILE A 69 30.12 -15.27 3.45
CA ILE A 69 29.13 -14.94 4.48
C ILE A 69 27.81 -14.51 3.84
N PHE A 70 27.86 -13.98 2.62
CA PHE A 70 26.71 -13.37 1.96
C PHE A 70 26.16 -14.18 0.77
N GLY A 71 26.71 -15.37 0.51
CA GLY A 71 26.25 -16.22 -0.58
C GLY A 71 27.33 -17.14 -1.13
N PRO A 72 27.08 -17.72 -2.32
CA PRO A 72 28.01 -18.65 -2.95
C PRO A 72 29.37 -18.01 -3.30
N PRO A 73 30.43 -18.83 -3.40
CA PRO A 73 31.71 -18.40 -3.96
C PRO A 73 31.56 -17.87 -5.39
N GLU A 74 32.47 -16.99 -5.79
CA GLU A 74 32.46 -16.35 -7.11
C GLU A 74 32.53 -17.38 -8.26
N ALA A 75 33.35 -18.41 -8.12
CA ALA A 75 33.42 -19.50 -9.10
C ALA A 75 32.05 -20.17 -9.35
N GLN A 76 31.25 -20.38 -8.30
CA GLN A 76 29.92 -20.96 -8.43
C GLN A 76 28.93 -19.99 -9.10
N LEU A 77 29.09 -18.69 -8.85
CA LEU A 77 28.28 -17.67 -9.52
C LEU A 77 28.64 -17.60 -11.01
N ASP A 78 29.92 -17.59 -11.36
CA ASP A 78 30.42 -17.54 -12.74
C ASP A 78 29.92 -18.70 -13.59
N GLU A 79 29.92 -19.92 -13.03
CA GLU A 79 29.36 -21.11 -13.68
C GLU A 79 27.84 -21.02 -13.92
N SER A 80 27.14 -20.14 -13.21
CA SER A 80 25.69 -19.96 -13.30
C SER A 80 25.26 -18.78 -14.18
N ILE A 81 26.16 -17.86 -14.55
CA ILE A 81 25.85 -16.63 -15.32
C ILE A 81 25.11 -16.93 -16.63
N HIS A 82 25.46 -18.04 -17.28
CA HIS A 82 24.89 -18.43 -18.58
C HIS A 82 23.82 -19.52 -18.47
N ASP A 83 23.48 -19.98 -17.27
CA ASP A 83 22.48 -21.03 -17.03
C ASP A 83 21.40 -20.53 -16.08
N LYS A 84 20.28 -20.09 -16.65
CA LYS A 84 19.13 -19.59 -15.90
C LYS A 84 18.58 -20.59 -14.88
N ASN A 85 18.71 -21.90 -15.13
CA ASN A 85 18.22 -22.90 -14.18
C ASN A 85 19.13 -22.98 -12.96
N LYS A 86 20.45 -22.88 -13.15
CA LYS A 86 21.41 -22.78 -12.03
C LYS A 86 21.26 -21.48 -11.27
N GLU A 87 21.13 -20.36 -11.99
CA GLU A 87 20.85 -19.04 -11.40
C GLU A 87 19.60 -19.11 -10.51
N MET A 88 18.50 -19.67 -11.02
CA MET A 88 17.26 -19.78 -10.27
C MET A 88 17.38 -20.65 -9.01
N LYS A 89 18.12 -21.76 -9.08
CA LYS A 89 18.42 -22.60 -7.90
C LYS A 89 19.18 -21.82 -6.83
N ILE A 90 20.13 -20.98 -7.23
CA ILE A 90 20.86 -20.12 -6.29
C ILE A 90 19.91 -19.12 -5.64
N VAL A 91 19.06 -18.46 -6.43
CA VAL A 91 18.04 -17.51 -5.94
C VAL A 91 17.10 -18.19 -4.94
N GLU A 92 16.58 -19.38 -5.26
CA GLU A 92 15.72 -20.15 -4.37
C GLU A 92 16.43 -20.48 -3.06
N ASN A 93 17.64 -21.04 -3.12
CA ASN A 93 18.40 -21.42 -1.94
C ASN A 93 18.70 -20.25 -0.99
N ILE A 94 18.82 -19.02 -1.51
CA ILE A 94 19.09 -17.83 -0.71
C ILE A 94 17.80 -17.21 -0.18
N LEU A 95 16.79 -17.02 -1.03
CA LEU A 95 15.61 -16.23 -0.69
C LEU A 95 14.56 -17.02 0.09
N ILE A 96 14.43 -18.32 -0.15
CA ILE A 96 13.42 -19.16 0.50
C ILE A 96 13.61 -19.22 2.02
N PRO A 97 14.81 -19.56 2.55
CA PRO A 97 14.99 -19.64 4.01
C PRO A 97 14.78 -18.29 4.71
N LYS A 98 15.11 -17.19 4.02
CA LYS A 98 14.85 -15.83 4.52
C LYS A 98 13.35 -15.54 4.58
N MET A 99 12.60 -15.95 3.57
CA MET A 99 11.15 -15.78 3.53
C MET A 99 10.46 -16.60 4.63
N GLU A 100 10.87 -17.85 4.83
CA GLU A 100 10.30 -18.72 5.86
C GLU A 100 10.37 -18.09 7.25
N GLY A 101 11.53 -17.53 7.62
CA GLY A 101 11.69 -16.82 8.89
C GLY A 101 10.70 -15.65 9.05
N TYR A 102 10.43 -14.89 7.99
CA TYR A 102 9.42 -13.83 8.04
C TYR A 102 7.99 -14.39 8.17
N LEU A 103 7.66 -15.48 7.48
CA LEU A 103 6.34 -16.08 7.54
C LEU A 103 6.05 -16.68 8.92
N GLU A 104 7.04 -17.31 9.55
CA GLU A 104 6.91 -17.80 10.93
C GLU A 104 6.61 -16.68 11.92
N ASP A 105 7.33 -15.55 11.82
CA ASP A 105 7.09 -14.36 12.64
C ASP A 105 5.66 -13.82 12.44
N ILE A 106 5.18 -13.82 11.19
CA ILE A 106 3.82 -13.37 10.86
C ILE A 106 2.76 -14.32 11.40
N GLU A 107 2.94 -15.63 11.28
CA GLU A 107 1.98 -16.64 11.77
C GLU A 107 1.86 -16.66 13.29
N ARG A 108 2.93 -16.31 13.98
CA ARG A 108 2.98 -16.17 15.44
C ARG A 108 2.44 -14.82 15.93
N ASP A 109 2.06 -13.90 15.03
CA ASP A 109 1.60 -12.55 15.36
C ASP A 109 2.62 -11.73 16.18
N ILE A 110 3.92 -12.00 16.00
CA ILE A 110 5.04 -11.30 16.67
C ILE A 110 5.78 -10.33 15.74
N VAL A 111 5.24 -10.10 14.55
CA VAL A 111 5.87 -9.31 13.50
C VAL A 111 5.57 -7.82 13.68
N ASP A 112 6.61 -6.98 13.66
CA ASP A 112 6.42 -5.53 13.59
C ASP A 112 6.07 -5.08 12.16
N ALA A 113 5.66 -3.82 12.02
CA ALA A 113 5.27 -3.27 10.73
C ALA A 113 6.44 -3.29 9.71
N ARG A 114 7.70 -3.18 10.17
CA ARG A 114 8.90 -3.18 9.31
C ARG A 114 9.14 -4.56 8.73
N ARG A 115 9.21 -5.60 9.57
CA ARG A 115 9.37 -7.00 9.16
C ARG A 115 8.23 -7.45 8.26
N PHE A 116 6.99 -7.10 8.57
CA PHE A 116 5.84 -7.42 7.72
C PHE A 116 5.98 -6.81 6.32
N THR A 117 6.38 -5.53 6.26
CA THR A 117 6.56 -4.81 5.00
C THR A 117 7.74 -5.37 4.20
N THR A 118 8.83 -5.75 4.87
CA THR A 118 9.98 -6.42 4.25
C THR A 118 9.60 -7.78 3.67
N ALA A 119 8.85 -8.59 4.40
CA ALA A 119 8.32 -9.87 3.90
C ALA A 119 7.51 -9.65 2.62
N ALA A 120 6.67 -8.61 2.61
CA ALA A 120 5.86 -8.29 1.45
C ALA A 120 6.66 -7.82 0.23
N ALA A 121 7.71 -7.03 0.47
CA ALA A 121 8.63 -6.59 -0.57
C ALA A 121 9.37 -7.80 -1.16
N LEU A 122 9.89 -8.66 -0.29
CA LEU A 122 10.61 -9.87 -0.69
C LEU A 122 9.72 -10.82 -1.49
N GLY A 123 8.48 -11.07 -1.05
CA GLY A 123 7.54 -11.93 -1.78
C GLY A 123 7.17 -11.35 -3.15
N THR A 124 7.07 -10.02 -3.23
CA THR A 124 6.88 -9.34 -4.52
C THR A 124 8.07 -9.56 -5.45
N VAL A 125 9.30 -9.41 -4.95
CA VAL A 125 10.53 -9.62 -5.75
C VAL A 125 10.64 -11.09 -6.19
N MET A 126 10.48 -12.04 -5.27
CA MET A 126 10.51 -13.48 -5.56
C MET A 126 9.49 -13.86 -6.64
N GLY A 127 8.23 -13.41 -6.52
CA GLY A 127 7.17 -13.80 -7.45
C GLY A 127 7.11 -12.99 -8.75
N LYS A 128 7.49 -11.70 -8.74
CA LYS A 128 7.34 -10.80 -9.90
C LYS A 128 8.64 -10.50 -10.64
N VAL A 129 9.77 -10.47 -9.95
CA VAL A 129 11.07 -10.18 -10.56
C VAL A 129 11.74 -11.48 -10.97
N PHE A 130 11.93 -12.41 -10.03
CA PHE A 130 12.56 -13.70 -10.32
C PHE A 130 11.59 -14.73 -10.89
N GLY A 131 10.29 -14.59 -10.60
CA GLY A 131 9.27 -15.49 -11.12
C GLY A 131 9.44 -16.92 -10.62
N LEU A 132 9.81 -17.12 -9.35
CA LEU A 132 10.02 -18.44 -8.76
C LEU A 132 8.78 -19.33 -8.95
N ARG A 133 8.95 -20.50 -9.56
CA ARG A 133 7.85 -21.44 -9.91
C ARG A 133 7.95 -22.80 -9.25
N SER A 134 8.93 -23.05 -8.37
CA SER A 134 9.02 -24.36 -7.72
C SER A 134 7.78 -24.63 -6.86
N PRO A 135 7.40 -25.91 -6.65
CA PRO A 135 6.28 -26.25 -5.78
C PRO A 135 6.42 -25.66 -4.38
N HIS A 136 7.65 -25.64 -3.86
CA HIS A 136 7.97 -25.06 -2.56
C HIS A 136 7.83 -23.53 -2.56
N SER A 137 8.40 -22.83 -3.55
CA SER A 137 8.26 -21.36 -3.65
C SER A 137 6.81 -20.92 -3.84
N ASN A 138 6.02 -21.65 -4.63
CA ASN A 138 4.60 -21.32 -4.85
C ASN A 138 3.80 -21.41 -3.54
N SER A 139 4.02 -22.47 -2.74
CA SER A 139 3.36 -22.64 -1.44
C SER A 139 3.69 -21.49 -0.47
N LEU A 140 4.94 -21.01 -0.47
CA LEU A 140 5.35 -19.86 0.33
C LEU A 140 4.74 -18.56 -0.19
N LEU A 141 4.77 -18.33 -1.51
CA LEU A 141 4.23 -17.12 -2.13
C LEU A 141 2.71 -17.00 -1.95
N ASP A 142 1.98 -18.11 -1.91
CA ASP A 142 0.55 -18.14 -1.59
C ASP A 142 0.24 -17.67 -0.15
N ARG A 143 1.20 -17.87 0.76
CA ARG A 143 1.15 -17.45 2.16
C ARG A 143 1.84 -16.10 2.42
N CYS A 144 2.45 -15.50 1.40
CA CYS A 144 3.22 -14.29 1.57
C CYS A 144 2.39 -13.04 1.25
N PRO A 145 2.46 -11.96 2.07
CA PRO A 145 1.95 -10.68 1.63
C PRO A 145 2.70 -10.20 0.36
N THR A 146 2.06 -9.46 -0.54
CA THR A 146 2.75 -8.84 -1.69
C THR A 146 2.11 -7.50 -2.07
N PHE A 147 2.87 -6.60 -2.68
CA PHE A 147 2.42 -5.26 -3.05
C PHE A 147 1.62 -5.22 -4.38
N VAL A 148 1.77 -6.22 -5.25
CA VAL A 148 1.27 -6.17 -6.65
C VAL A 148 0.24 -7.29 -6.94
N SER A 149 -0.33 -7.91 -5.91
CA SER A 149 -1.40 -8.89 -6.08
C SER A 149 -2.68 -8.22 -6.58
N LYS A 150 -3.03 -8.48 -7.86
CA LYS A 150 -4.30 -8.05 -8.48
C LYS A 150 -5.50 -8.92 -8.09
N ASP A 151 -5.29 -10.05 -7.41
CA ASP A 151 -6.34 -11.06 -7.21
C ASP A 151 -6.55 -11.59 -5.79
N LYS A 152 -7.76 -12.12 -5.62
CA LYS A 152 -8.56 -12.43 -4.43
C LYS A 152 -7.95 -13.41 -3.40
N SER A 153 -6.71 -13.87 -3.55
CA SER A 153 -6.14 -14.97 -2.74
C SER A 153 -5.73 -14.56 -1.32
N LEU A 154 -5.31 -13.30 -1.11
CA LEU A 154 -4.91 -12.80 0.22
C LEU A 154 -6.10 -12.61 1.19
N LYS A 155 -7.35 -12.77 0.73
CA LYS A 155 -8.53 -12.55 1.59
C LYS A 155 -8.59 -13.53 2.77
N ALA A 156 -8.01 -14.73 2.69
CA ALA A 156 -8.44 -15.83 3.54
C ALA A 156 -7.53 -16.22 4.71
N LYS A 157 -6.20 -16.05 4.67
CA LYS A 157 -5.32 -16.75 5.64
C LYS A 157 -4.35 -15.90 6.48
N LEU A 158 -3.82 -14.77 5.99
CA LEU A 158 -2.98 -13.89 6.82
C LEU A 158 -3.78 -12.95 7.74
N ILE A 159 -5.06 -12.76 7.44
CA ILE A 159 -5.96 -11.95 8.25
C ILE A 159 -6.77 -12.92 9.10
N GLY A 160 -6.09 -13.49 10.09
CA GLY A 160 -6.75 -14.23 11.15
C GLY A 160 -7.79 -13.35 11.86
N LYS A 161 -9.01 -13.86 11.93
CA LYS A 161 -10.01 -13.66 12.99
C LYS A 161 -10.84 -12.36 13.11
N THR A 162 -10.43 -11.16 12.68
CA THR A 162 -11.26 -9.95 12.93
C THR A 162 -11.68 -9.18 11.67
N ARG A 163 -12.45 -9.83 10.80
CA ARG A 163 -13.07 -9.13 9.64
C ARG A 163 -14.18 -8.16 10.04
N LYS A 164 -14.80 -8.39 11.21
CA LYS A 164 -15.87 -7.56 11.75
C LYS A 164 -15.58 -7.27 13.21
N VAL A 165 -15.83 -6.04 13.64
CA VAL A 165 -15.64 -5.58 15.02
C VAL A 165 -16.79 -4.63 15.34
N THR A 166 -17.37 -4.74 16.52
CA THR A 166 -18.39 -3.78 17.00
C THR A 166 -17.83 -3.00 18.17
N VAL A 167 -17.75 -1.67 18.04
CA VAL A 167 -17.25 -0.76 19.08
C VAL A 167 -18.15 0.46 19.12
N ARG A 168 -18.69 0.79 20.31
CA ARG A 168 -19.53 2.00 20.52
C ARG A 168 -20.69 2.13 19.51
N GLY A 169 -21.33 1.01 19.18
CA GLY A 169 -22.42 0.95 18.20
C GLY A 169 -21.99 0.98 16.73
N HIS A 170 -20.70 1.15 16.42
CA HIS A 170 -20.20 1.06 15.05
C HIS A 170 -20.02 -0.40 14.64
N HIS A 171 -20.61 -0.80 13.51
CA HIS A 171 -20.38 -2.10 12.88
C HIS A 171 -19.22 -2.02 11.88
N PHE A 172 -18.00 -2.12 12.38
CA PHE A 172 -16.79 -2.03 11.57
C PHE A 172 -16.55 -3.31 10.74
N VAL A 173 -16.34 -3.15 9.44
CA VAL A 173 -15.95 -4.22 8.52
C VAL A 173 -14.60 -3.89 7.91
N ALA A 174 -13.70 -4.87 7.86
CA ALA A 174 -12.38 -4.70 7.27
C ALA A 174 -12.53 -4.23 5.81
N HIS A 175 -11.96 -3.08 5.49
CA HIS A 175 -12.16 -2.38 4.23
C HIS A 175 -10.83 -2.17 3.51
N GLN A 176 -10.85 -2.33 2.19
CA GLN A 176 -9.72 -2.06 1.33
C GLN A 176 -9.90 -0.71 0.67
N TYR A 177 -8.99 0.21 0.95
CA TYR A 177 -8.98 1.57 0.42
C TYR A 177 -8.16 1.61 -0.86
N TYR A 178 -8.78 2.08 -1.93
CA TYR A 178 -8.16 2.22 -3.24
C TYR A 178 -7.68 3.66 -3.51
N THR A 179 -8.16 4.61 -2.73
CA THR A 179 -7.82 6.04 -2.78
C THR A 179 -7.25 6.49 -1.43
N VAL A 180 -6.57 7.64 -1.43
CA VAL A 180 -6.09 8.27 -0.19
C VAL A 180 -7.27 8.49 0.74
N THR A 181 -7.27 7.81 1.88
CA THR A 181 -8.34 7.88 2.88
C THR A 181 -7.71 8.15 4.24
N TYR A 182 -8.27 9.09 4.99
CA TYR A 182 -7.79 9.45 6.32
C TYR A 182 -8.56 8.70 7.40
N CYS A 183 -7.86 8.35 8.47
CA CYS A 183 -8.44 7.78 9.66
C CYS A 183 -9.13 8.88 10.46
N ASN A 184 -10.42 8.69 10.76
CA ASN A 184 -11.20 9.67 11.50
C ASN A 184 -10.77 9.84 12.97
N HIS A 185 -9.95 8.92 13.51
CA HIS A 185 -9.41 9.03 14.86
C HIS A 185 -8.09 9.83 14.90
N CYS A 186 -7.04 9.33 14.24
CA CYS A 186 -5.71 9.95 14.30
C CYS A 186 -5.43 10.96 13.17
N GLN A 187 -6.35 11.13 12.21
CA GLN A 187 -6.21 12.02 11.05
C GLN A 187 -4.99 11.71 10.16
N LEU A 188 -4.42 10.50 10.26
CA LEU A 188 -3.37 10.02 9.37
C LEU A 188 -3.95 9.16 8.24
N ILE A 189 -3.22 9.08 7.13
CA ILE A 189 -3.61 8.27 5.97
C ILE A 189 -3.68 6.78 6.35
N ILE A 190 -4.74 6.10 5.89
CA ILE A 190 -4.90 4.65 5.98
C ILE A 190 -4.14 4.02 4.81
N TRP A 191 -3.07 3.28 5.11
CA TRP A 191 -2.19 2.67 4.11
C TRP A 191 -1.82 1.23 4.49
N GLY A 192 -1.27 0.49 3.53
CA GLY A 192 -0.83 -0.90 3.72
C GLY A 192 -1.34 -1.85 2.65
N ILE A 193 -1.06 -3.14 2.87
CA ILE A 193 -1.40 -4.24 1.95
C ILE A 193 -2.69 -4.93 2.42
N GLY A 194 -3.59 -5.24 1.48
CA GLY A 194 -4.89 -5.84 1.78
C GLY A 194 -5.86 -4.83 2.42
N PRO A 195 -6.89 -5.26 3.18
CA PRO A 195 -7.78 -4.34 3.90
C PRO A 195 -7.01 -3.52 4.95
N GLN A 196 -6.71 -2.25 4.68
CA GLN A 196 -5.80 -1.44 5.50
C GLN A 196 -6.43 -0.92 6.79
N GLY A 197 -7.76 -0.88 6.85
CA GLY A 197 -8.52 -0.35 7.97
C GLY A 197 -9.90 -0.99 8.07
N TYR A 198 -10.76 -0.34 8.85
CA TYR A 198 -12.16 -0.68 8.98
C TYR A 198 -13.04 0.47 8.51
N GLN A 199 -14.14 0.13 7.86
CA GLN A 199 -15.23 1.05 7.56
C GLN A 199 -16.48 0.60 8.30
N CYS A 200 -17.14 1.53 9.00
CA CYS A 200 -18.43 1.25 9.62
C CYS A 200 -19.51 1.10 8.55
N SER A 201 -20.32 0.03 8.60
CA SER A 201 -21.39 -0.19 7.62
C SER A 201 -22.52 0.83 7.67
N ASP A 202 -22.68 1.53 8.79
CA ASP A 202 -23.83 2.39 9.03
C ASP A 202 -23.49 3.85 8.72
N CYS A 203 -22.44 4.37 9.37
CA CYS A 203 -22.04 5.78 9.25
C CYS A 203 -20.85 6.02 8.30
N ALA A 204 -20.30 4.96 7.68
CA ALA A 204 -19.13 5.03 6.80
C ALA A 204 -17.83 5.58 7.43
N LEU A 205 -17.74 5.63 8.78
CA LEU A 205 -16.54 6.03 9.50
C LEU A 205 -15.34 5.14 9.13
N ASN A 206 -14.22 5.75 8.73
CA ASN A 206 -13.00 5.07 8.31
C ASN A 206 -11.95 5.14 9.41
N ILE A 207 -11.37 4.00 9.78
CA ILE A 207 -10.43 3.94 10.90
C ILE A 207 -9.31 2.92 10.67
N HIS A 208 -8.10 3.19 11.17
CA HIS A 208 -7.02 2.20 11.16
C HIS A 208 -7.38 0.97 11.98
N ARG A 209 -6.74 -0.16 11.66
CA ARG A 209 -6.90 -1.41 12.42
C ARG A 209 -6.51 -1.27 13.89
N HIS A 210 -5.50 -0.48 14.22
CA HIS A 210 -5.11 -0.25 15.62
C HIS A 210 -6.00 0.81 16.30
N CYS A 211 -6.43 1.84 15.56
CA CYS A 211 -7.30 2.90 16.08
C CYS A 211 -8.71 2.41 16.46
N VAL A 212 -9.17 1.29 15.91
CA VAL A 212 -10.52 0.75 16.20
C VAL A 212 -10.74 0.47 17.70
N ARG A 213 -9.67 0.17 18.46
CA ARG A 213 -9.74 -0.15 19.89
C ARG A 213 -9.86 1.07 20.79
N VAL A 214 -9.57 2.26 20.27
CA VAL A 214 -9.53 3.53 21.01
C VAL A 214 -10.63 4.50 20.55
N VAL A 215 -11.68 3.99 19.90
CA VAL A 215 -12.86 4.77 19.53
C VAL A 215 -13.70 5.04 20.78
N GLU A 216 -13.91 6.30 21.09
CA GLU A 216 -14.73 6.75 22.21
C GLU A 216 -16.13 7.19 21.78
N GLU A 217 -16.25 7.75 20.57
CA GLU A 217 -17.50 8.26 20.01
C GLU A 217 -18.52 7.15 19.69
N ASN A 218 -19.81 7.46 19.92
CA ASN A 218 -20.90 6.55 19.58
C ASN A 218 -21.33 6.69 18.11
N CYS A 219 -21.75 5.58 17.52
CA CYS A 219 -22.22 5.58 16.14
C CYS A 219 -23.49 6.43 15.97
N PRO A 220 -23.52 7.38 15.01
CA PRO A 220 -24.73 8.17 14.73
C PRO A 220 -25.82 7.38 14.00
N GLY A 221 -25.56 6.10 13.70
CA GLY A 221 -26.46 5.23 12.95
C GLY A 221 -26.32 5.38 11.43
N PRO A 222 -27.19 4.70 10.66
CA PRO A 222 -27.14 4.67 9.20
C PRO A 222 -27.26 6.07 8.59
N LEU A 223 -26.36 6.40 7.66
CA LEU A 223 -26.55 7.59 6.82
C LEU A 223 -27.86 7.42 6.04
N THR A 224 -28.88 8.24 6.32
CA THR A 224 -30.12 8.24 5.54
C THR A 224 -29.75 8.50 4.09
N LYS A 225 -29.85 7.48 3.22
CA LYS A 225 -29.78 7.69 1.78
C LYS A 225 -30.84 8.73 1.44
N LYS A 226 -30.45 9.93 1.00
CA LYS A 226 -31.36 10.77 0.21
C LYS A 226 -31.89 9.86 -0.89
N GLU A 227 -33.20 9.60 -0.85
CA GLU A 227 -33.88 8.78 -1.84
C GLU A 227 -33.45 9.28 -3.23
N LYS A 228 -33.05 8.35 -4.10
CA LYS A 228 -32.90 8.63 -5.53
C LYS A 228 -34.30 9.03 -6.03
N GLY A 229 -34.58 10.32 -5.99
CA GLY A 229 -35.85 10.90 -6.40
C GLY A 229 -36.12 10.59 -7.86
N ASN A 230 -37.08 9.70 -8.09
CA ASN A 230 -37.90 9.52 -9.29
C ASN A 230 -37.39 10.19 -10.59
N ASP A 231 -36.58 9.45 -11.36
CA ASP A 231 -36.19 9.72 -12.76
C ASP A 231 -37.36 9.82 -13.76
N ARG A 232 -38.62 9.81 -13.29
CA ARG A 232 -39.81 9.93 -14.15
C ARG A 232 -40.24 11.36 -14.40
N ILE A 233 -39.97 12.30 -13.50
CA ILE A 233 -40.38 13.71 -13.67
C ILE A 233 -39.39 14.48 -14.55
N SER A 234 -38.09 14.18 -14.44
CA SER A 234 -37.03 14.79 -15.27
C SER A 234 -37.21 14.54 -16.77
N LYS A 235 -37.73 13.36 -17.15
CA LYS A 235 -37.98 12.99 -18.56
C LYS A 235 -39.22 13.66 -19.17
N LEU A 236 -40.07 14.30 -18.36
CA LEU A 236 -41.27 14.99 -18.85
C LEU A 236 -41.02 16.48 -19.12
N MET A 237 -40.08 17.10 -18.39
CA MET A 237 -39.66 18.49 -18.60
C MET A 237 -38.67 18.67 -19.77
N GLU A 238 -38.10 17.59 -20.29
CA GLU A 238 -37.14 17.60 -21.40
C GLU A 238 -37.83 17.60 -22.79
N LYS A 239 -39.16 17.40 -22.84
CA LYS A 239 -39.94 17.30 -24.09
C LYS A 239 -40.76 18.56 -24.43
N ILE A 240 -40.63 19.66 -23.68
CA ILE A 240 -41.44 20.88 -23.86
C ILE A 240 -40.61 22.18 -23.76
N ARG A 241 -39.32 22.19 -24.14
CA ARG A 241 -38.60 23.47 -24.33
C ARG A 241 -37.97 23.56 -25.72
N PRO A 242 -38.31 24.59 -26.52
CA PRO A 242 -37.71 24.80 -27.83
C PRO A 242 -36.25 25.27 -27.69
N GLU A 243 -35.42 24.85 -28.64
CA GLU A 243 -34.04 25.27 -28.84
C GLU A 243 -33.94 26.80 -28.91
N ARG A 244 -33.37 27.42 -27.88
CA ARG A 244 -32.43 28.56 -27.97
C ARG A 244 -31.99 28.94 -26.57
N GLU A 245 -30.66 29.04 -26.40
CA GLU A 245 -29.88 29.58 -25.26
C GLU A 245 -28.92 28.59 -24.58
N ALA A 246 -28.09 27.93 -25.38
CA ALA A 246 -26.79 27.46 -24.90
C ALA A 246 -25.80 28.64 -24.88
N ARG A 247 -25.80 29.44 -23.80
CA ARG A 247 -24.67 30.28 -23.36
C ARG A 247 -25.01 30.97 -22.04
N ARG A 248 -24.59 30.36 -20.92
CA ARG A 248 -24.12 31.00 -19.67
C ARG A 248 -23.85 29.90 -18.63
N LYS A 249 -22.57 29.68 -18.29
CA LYS A 249 -22.17 28.89 -17.12
C LYS A 249 -22.22 29.80 -15.88
N PRO A 250 -22.80 29.39 -14.75
CA PRO A 250 -22.48 29.96 -13.45
C PRO A 250 -21.39 29.14 -12.76
N SER A 251 -20.37 29.85 -12.28
CA SER A 251 -19.35 29.42 -11.32
C SER A 251 -19.94 29.23 -9.92
N SER A 252 -19.47 28.22 -9.17
CA SER A 252 -19.65 28.17 -7.71
C SER A 252 -18.36 27.72 -7.03
N HIS A 253 -17.62 28.73 -6.59
CA HIS A 253 -16.62 28.67 -5.54
C HIS A 253 -17.28 28.35 -4.18
N ASN A 254 -16.43 27.87 -3.25
CA ASN A 254 -16.55 27.86 -1.78
C ASN A 254 -17.06 26.59 -1.10
N PHE A 255 -16.12 25.72 -0.68
CA PHE A 255 -16.00 25.33 0.73
C PHE A 255 -14.62 24.68 1.02
N THR A 256 -13.54 25.46 0.95
CA THR A 256 -12.20 25.04 1.41
C THR A 256 -11.52 26.22 2.08
N GLN A 257 -11.88 26.51 3.32
CA GLN A 257 -11.06 27.36 4.19
C GLN A 257 -11.40 27.13 5.67
N SER A 258 -10.74 26.16 6.29
CA SER A 258 -10.26 26.23 7.68
C SER A 258 -9.53 24.94 8.04
N MET A 259 -8.53 25.04 8.92
CA MET A 259 -7.77 23.95 9.56
C MET A 259 -6.52 23.41 8.83
N TYR A 260 -5.68 24.32 8.31
CA TYR A 260 -4.23 24.15 8.43
C TYR A 260 -3.77 24.88 9.71
N CYS A 261 -3.90 24.22 10.86
CA CYS A 261 -3.22 24.54 12.11
C CYS A 261 -3.74 23.62 13.21
N VAL A 262 -3.07 22.51 13.51
CA VAL A 262 -2.89 22.08 14.90
C VAL A 262 -1.53 21.40 15.01
N HIS A 263 -0.79 21.86 16.01
CA HIS A 263 0.56 21.48 16.38
C HIS A 263 0.70 19.98 16.66
N VAL A 264 1.83 19.42 16.22
CA VAL A 264 2.40 18.19 16.73
C VAL A 264 2.97 18.51 18.10
N ASN A 265 2.36 17.96 19.14
CA ASN A 265 2.98 17.72 20.44
C ASN A 265 2.27 16.53 21.08
N CYS A 266 2.94 15.39 21.15
CA CYS A 266 2.99 14.63 22.39
C CYS A 266 4.10 13.58 22.34
N ASN A 267 4.79 13.50 23.47
CA ASN A 267 5.95 12.66 23.83
C ASN A 267 5.72 11.16 23.69
#